data_AF-A0A2V9S9V0-F1
#
_entry.id   AF-A0A2V9S9V0-F1
#
_cell.length_a   1.000
_cell.length_b   1.000
_cell.length_c   1.000
_cell.angle_alpha   90.00
_cell.angle_beta   90.00
_cell.angle_gamma   90.00
#
_symmetry.space_group_name_H-M   'P 1'
#
loop_
_entity.id
_entity.type
_entity.pdbx_description
1 polymer ?
#
loop_
_entity_poly.entity_id
_entity_poly.type
_entity_poly.pdbx_seq_one_letter_code
_entity_poly.pdbx_strand_id
1 'polypeptide(L)'
;MDVAAFTRQLVDIESISGNEGQVGDFLHFELCRLGYQAKKMTVEDARNNVFATAPQESRPAMVFSTHMDTVPPFIPSSEDATRIYGRGSCDAKGIIAAQIAAAERLRQDGIHVGLLFLVGEERDSLGAKVANKQSAGSKFLVNGEPTENRIAIASKGTLRVELNAHGRMAHSAYPELGESAIDKLIEALHRLRAMKLPEDKGFGPSTLNIGLIEGGRAPNVVADRARAHLLYRLVGPSQQLREDIVDRVGDLAEIKFTLEIPFVRLRTLDGMPTMVAAFTTDIPALNNWGEPLLMGPGSIHVAHTEQEYVEKKELNQAVELYCSMAKRLCADGLG
;
A
#
# COMPACT_ATOMS: atom_id res chain seq x y z
N MET A 1 -10.02 24.34 -9.18
CA MET A 1 -9.49 23.25 -10.01
C MET A 1 -10.62 22.26 -10.26
N ASP A 2 -10.79 21.77 -11.49
CA ASP A 2 -11.70 20.66 -11.78
C ASP A 2 -10.97 19.35 -11.42
N VAL A 3 -11.41 18.70 -10.35
CA VAL A 3 -10.75 17.49 -9.81
C VAL A 3 -10.84 16.34 -10.81
N ALA A 4 -11.98 16.17 -11.48
CA ALA A 4 -12.18 15.08 -12.42
C ALA A 4 -11.29 15.22 -13.65
N ALA A 5 -11.23 16.44 -14.22
CA ALA A 5 -10.34 16.71 -15.35
C ALA A 5 -8.86 16.51 -14.97
N PHE A 6 -8.46 16.94 -13.78
CA PHE A 6 -7.08 16.77 -13.31
C PHE A 6 -6.72 15.31 -13.02
N THR A 7 -7.64 14.52 -12.45
CA THR A 7 -7.47 13.07 -12.32
C THR A 7 -7.19 12.42 -13.67
N ARG A 8 -7.97 12.75 -14.70
CA ARG A 8 -7.76 12.21 -16.06
C ARG A 8 -6.39 12.56 -16.63
N GLN A 9 -5.96 13.82 -16.48
CA GLN A 9 -4.61 14.25 -16.91
C GLN A 9 -3.50 13.42 -16.27
N LEU A 10 -3.61 13.12 -14.96
CA LEU A 10 -2.65 12.26 -14.28
C LEU A 10 -2.73 10.81 -14.77
N VAL A 11 -3.93 10.27 -14.94
CA VAL A 11 -4.15 8.89 -15.42
C VAL A 11 -3.57 8.69 -16.81
N ASP A 12 -3.68 9.69 -17.69
CA ASP A 12 -3.14 9.64 -19.06
C ASP A 12 -1.60 9.72 -19.15
N ILE A 13 -0.91 9.98 -18.03
CA ILE A 13 0.54 9.87 -17.95
C ILE A 13 0.89 8.49 -17.41
N GLU A 14 1.52 7.64 -18.21
CA GLU A 14 1.96 6.31 -17.77
C GLU A 14 2.94 6.42 -16.59
N SER A 15 2.73 5.59 -15.57
CA SER A 15 3.55 5.58 -14.35
C SER A 15 3.53 4.21 -13.66
N ILE A 16 3.64 3.13 -14.43
CA ILE A 16 3.85 1.79 -13.87
C ILE A 16 5.13 1.83 -13.02
N SER A 17 5.15 1.16 -11.86
CA SER A 17 6.29 1.21 -10.94
C SER A 17 7.63 0.97 -11.64
N GLY A 18 8.53 1.96 -11.57
CA GLY A 18 9.76 2.03 -12.36
C GLY A 18 9.78 3.14 -13.43
N ASN A 19 8.63 3.59 -13.91
CA ASN A 19 8.46 4.57 -14.99
C ASN A 19 7.84 5.90 -14.52
N GLU A 20 7.93 6.23 -13.23
CA GLU A 20 7.23 7.37 -12.62
C GLU A 20 7.79 8.76 -13.00
N GLY A 21 8.89 8.82 -13.74
CA GLY A 21 9.61 10.07 -14.02
C GLY A 21 8.73 11.16 -14.65
N GLN A 22 7.92 10.80 -15.64
CA GLN A 22 7.08 11.75 -16.37
C GLN A 22 5.95 12.34 -15.49
N VAL A 23 5.29 11.51 -14.68
CA VAL A 23 4.24 11.99 -13.77
C VAL A 23 4.84 12.84 -12.64
N GLY A 24 6.03 12.48 -12.14
CA GLY A 24 6.75 13.27 -11.15
C GLY A 24 7.15 14.65 -11.67
N ASP A 25 7.64 14.74 -12.91
CA ASP A 25 7.96 16.01 -13.57
C ASP A 25 6.71 16.87 -13.81
N PHE A 26 5.60 16.26 -14.23
CA PHE A 26 4.32 16.94 -14.40
C PHE A 26 3.82 17.52 -13.07
N LEU A 27 3.79 16.71 -12.00
CA LEU A 27 3.34 17.15 -10.68
C LEU A 27 4.22 18.26 -10.12
N HIS A 28 5.54 18.14 -10.27
CA HIS A 28 6.47 19.19 -9.85
C HIS A 28 6.18 20.51 -10.58
N PHE A 29 6.02 20.48 -11.90
CA PHE A 29 5.67 21.66 -12.69
C PHE A 29 4.34 22.26 -12.26
N GLU A 30 3.30 21.43 -12.11
CA GLU A 30 1.95 21.88 -11.77
C GLU A 30 1.89 22.50 -10.37
N LEU A 31 2.54 21.91 -9.38
CA LEU A 31 2.61 22.47 -8.02
C LEU A 31 3.35 23.82 -8.01
N CYS A 32 4.44 23.95 -8.76
CA CYS A 32 5.11 25.24 -8.95
C CYS A 32 4.19 26.27 -9.63
N ARG A 33 3.42 25.86 -10.65
CA ARG A 33 2.45 26.72 -11.35
C ARG A 33 1.33 27.21 -10.42
N LEU A 34 0.92 26.38 -9.47
CA LEU A 34 -0.05 26.72 -8.42
C LEU A 34 0.54 27.60 -7.30
N GLY A 35 1.85 27.83 -7.29
CA GLY A 35 2.53 28.71 -6.35
C GLY A 35 3.12 28.02 -5.13
N TYR A 36 3.23 26.69 -5.14
CA TYR A 36 3.95 25.94 -4.10
C TYR A 36 5.46 25.98 -4.32
N GLN A 37 6.23 25.87 -3.24
CA GLN A 37 7.65 25.51 -3.30
C GLN A 37 7.77 23.99 -3.41
N ALA A 38 7.80 23.48 -4.65
CA ALA A 38 7.99 22.06 -4.90
C ALA A 38 9.47 21.70 -5.07
N LYS A 39 9.86 20.52 -4.60
CA LYS A 39 11.17 19.91 -4.80
C LYS A 39 11.02 18.45 -5.20
N LYS A 40 11.92 18.00 -6.07
CA LYS A 40 12.08 16.58 -6.40
C LYS A 40 13.05 15.92 -5.40
N MET A 41 12.67 14.77 -4.87
CA MET A 41 13.54 13.95 -4.03
C MET A 41 13.96 12.73 -4.84
N THR A 42 15.21 12.71 -5.29
CA THR A 42 15.72 11.65 -6.17
C THR A 42 15.76 10.32 -5.44
N VAL A 43 15.16 9.31 -6.07
CA VAL A 43 15.04 7.94 -5.54
C VAL A 43 15.99 7.01 -6.29
N GLU A 44 15.79 6.89 -7.60
CA GLU A 44 16.57 6.02 -8.49
C GLU A 44 16.40 6.52 -9.92
N ASP A 45 17.51 6.73 -10.65
CA ASP A 45 17.50 7.25 -12.02
C ASP A 45 16.60 8.50 -12.19
N ALA A 46 15.58 8.42 -13.05
CA ALA A 46 14.60 9.48 -13.30
C ALA A 46 13.43 9.49 -12.30
N ARG A 47 13.36 8.53 -11.38
CA ARG A 47 12.27 8.39 -10.41
C ARG A 47 12.51 9.33 -9.24
N ASN A 48 11.58 10.25 -9.05
CA ASN A 48 11.66 11.27 -8.02
C ASN A 48 10.34 11.33 -7.25
N ASN A 49 10.39 11.32 -5.92
CA ASN A 49 9.25 11.81 -5.15
C ASN A 49 9.08 13.31 -5.40
N VAL A 50 7.88 13.83 -5.18
CA VAL A 50 7.59 15.26 -5.24
C VAL A 50 7.12 15.71 -3.86
N PHE A 51 7.84 16.65 -3.25
CA PHE A 51 7.43 17.30 -2.00
C PHE A 51 7.18 18.77 -2.23
N ALA A 52 6.03 19.28 -1.81
CA ALA A 52 5.65 20.68 -1.98
C ALA A 52 5.04 21.28 -0.72
N THR A 53 5.35 22.56 -0.46
CA THR A 53 4.82 23.33 0.66
C THR A 53 4.44 24.75 0.22
N ALA A 54 3.63 25.44 1.01
CA ALA A 54 3.37 26.85 0.78
C ALA A 54 4.64 27.68 1.06
N PRO A 55 4.95 28.72 0.25
CA PRO A 55 6.15 29.54 0.45
C PRO A 55 6.30 30.14 1.85
N GLN A 56 5.18 30.50 2.48
CA GLN A 56 5.12 31.07 3.82
C GLN A 56 5.14 30.04 4.95
N GLU A 57 5.01 28.74 4.64
CA GLU A 57 4.95 27.67 5.63
C GLU A 57 5.75 26.46 5.14
N SER A 58 7.07 26.54 5.29
CA SER A 58 8.00 25.50 4.83
C SER A 58 8.02 24.24 5.69
N ARG A 59 7.41 24.28 6.90
CA ARG A 59 7.31 23.16 7.84
C ARG A 59 5.88 22.99 8.35
N PRO A 60 4.95 22.63 7.46
CA PRO A 60 3.55 22.52 7.84
C PRO A 60 3.37 21.44 8.91
N ALA A 61 2.43 21.68 9.84
CA ALA A 61 2.09 20.71 10.87
C ALA A 61 1.49 19.42 10.29
N MET A 62 1.05 19.43 9.03
CA MET A 62 0.39 18.31 8.39
C MET A 62 0.83 18.17 6.94
N VAL A 63 0.97 16.92 6.52
CA VAL A 63 1.32 16.55 5.14
C VAL A 63 0.28 15.59 4.61
N PHE A 64 -0.27 15.89 3.44
CA PHE A 64 -1.04 14.94 2.65
C PHE A 64 -0.07 14.15 1.78
N SER A 65 -0.26 12.84 1.71
CA SER A 65 0.63 11.96 0.97
C SER A 65 -0.13 10.85 0.27
N THR A 66 0.39 10.40 -0.87
CA THR A 66 -0.09 9.24 -1.62
C THR A 66 0.98 8.88 -2.66
N HIS A 67 0.89 7.72 -3.29
CA HIS A 67 1.82 7.34 -4.36
C HIS A 67 1.32 7.77 -5.75
N MET A 68 2.27 7.85 -6.69
CA MET A 68 2.02 8.21 -8.10
C MET A 68 2.22 7.04 -9.07
N ASP A 69 2.86 5.96 -8.62
CA ASP A 69 3.01 4.74 -9.41
C ASP A 69 1.73 3.92 -9.46
N THR A 70 1.67 2.99 -10.41
CA THR A 70 0.53 2.09 -10.64
C THR A 70 1.01 0.69 -11.02
N VAL A 71 0.15 -0.32 -10.92
CA VAL A 71 0.44 -1.66 -11.45
C VAL A 71 0.20 -1.76 -12.97
N PRO A 72 0.88 -2.68 -13.68
CA PRO A 72 0.59 -2.92 -15.09
C PRO A 72 -0.81 -3.52 -15.33
N PRO A 73 -1.36 -3.42 -16.55
CA PRO A 73 -0.87 -2.59 -17.67
C PRO A 73 -1.28 -1.12 -17.52
N PHE A 74 -0.73 -0.26 -18.39
CA PHE A 74 -1.22 1.09 -18.58
C PHE A 74 -2.62 1.06 -19.24
N ILE A 75 -3.57 1.79 -18.65
CA ILE A 75 -4.94 1.91 -19.15
C ILE A 75 -5.26 3.41 -19.17
N PRO A 76 -5.44 4.02 -20.36
CA PRO A 76 -5.69 5.45 -20.47
C PRO A 76 -7.05 5.84 -19.88
N SER A 77 -7.24 7.13 -19.62
CA SER A 77 -8.44 7.64 -19.00
C SER A 77 -9.64 7.60 -19.95
N SER A 78 -10.79 7.26 -19.40
CA SER A 78 -12.09 7.53 -20.02
C SER A 78 -13.08 7.94 -18.92
N GLU A 79 -14.26 8.44 -19.30
CA GLU A 79 -15.26 8.81 -18.31
C GLU A 79 -16.68 8.63 -18.85
N ASP A 80 -17.60 8.40 -17.91
CA ASP A 80 -19.03 8.52 -18.14
C ASP A 80 -19.60 9.70 -17.30
N ALA A 81 -20.93 9.77 -17.17
CA ALA A 81 -21.58 10.83 -16.40
C ALA A 81 -21.18 10.85 -14.91
N THR A 82 -20.80 9.70 -14.35
CA THR A 82 -20.62 9.47 -12.91
C THR A 82 -19.21 9.03 -12.52
N ARG A 83 -18.46 8.41 -13.43
CA ARG A 83 -17.19 7.73 -13.16
C ARG A 83 -16.08 8.17 -14.08
N ILE A 84 -14.86 8.07 -13.58
CA ILE A 84 -13.63 8.15 -14.34
C ILE A 84 -13.01 6.76 -14.30
N TYR A 85 -12.65 6.22 -15.46
CA TYR A 85 -11.99 4.93 -15.60
C TYR A 85 -10.53 5.14 -16.00
N GLY A 86 -9.70 4.14 -15.74
CA GLY A 86 -8.29 4.09 -16.13
C GLY A 86 -7.39 3.68 -14.97
N ARG A 87 -6.17 3.23 -15.29
CA ARG A 87 -5.23 2.73 -14.29
C ARG A 87 -4.73 3.90 -13.41
N GLY A 88 -4.94 3.78 -12.12
CA GLY A 88 -4.67 4.81 -11.14
C GLY A 88 -5.77 5.85 -10.97
N SER A 89 -6.92 5.70 -11.64
CA SER A 89 -8.08 6.57 -11.39
C SER A 89 -8.53 6.48 -9.91
N CYS A 90 -8.50 5.27 -9.35
CA CYS A 90 -8.76 4.99 -7.95
C CYS A 90 -7.44 4.98 -7.15
N ASP A 91 -6.42 4.29 -7.67
CA ASP A 91 -5.23 3.89 -6.92
C ASP A 91 -3.91 4.34 -7.60
N ALA A 92 -3.40 5.55 -7.37
CA ALA A 92 -3.93 6.54 -6.44
C ALA A 92 -3.96 7.97 -7.01
N LYS A 93 -4.02 8.14 -8.33
CA LYS A 93 -3.96 9.47 -8.99
C LYS A 93 -5.23 10.30 -8.79
N GLY A 94 -6.39 9.66 -8.62
CA GLY A 94 -7.60 10.34 -8.15
C GLY A 94 -7.40 10.98 -6.78
N ILE A 95 -6.67 10.31 -5.91
CA ILE A 95 -6.34 10.75 -4.56
C ILE A 95 -5.37 11.95 -4.60
N ILE A 96 -4.35 11.91 -5.47
CA ILE A 96 -3.46 13.06 -5.72
C ILE A 96 -4.28 14.31 -6.08
N ALA A 97 -5.22 14.17 -7.02
CA ALA A 97 -6.06 15.28 -7.46
C ALA A 97 -6.92 15.85 -6.33
N ALA A 98 -7.52 14.98 -5.50
CA ALA A 98 -8.32 15.38 -4.35
C ALA A 98 -7.48 16.07 -3.26
N GLN A 99 -6.27 15.57 -2.97
CA GLN A 99 -5.36 16.16 -1.99
C GLN A 99 -4.88 17.56 -2.42
N ILE A 100 -4.52 17.74 -3.70
CA ILE A 100 -4.12 19.06 -4.23
C ILE A 100 -5.30 20.04 -4.19
N ALA A 101 -6.51 19.60 -4.56
CA ALA A 101 -7.70 20.45 -4.49
C ALA A 101 -8.02 20.89 -3.06
N ALA A 102 -7.92 19.97 -2.10
CA ALA A 102 -8.13 20.27 -0.69
C ALA A 102 -7.07 21.24 -0.15
N ALA A 103 -5.80 21.05 -0.52
CA ALA A 103 -4.72 21.93 -0.12
C ALA A 103 -4.91 23.37 -0.63
N GLU A 104 -5.35 23.53 -1.88
CA GLU A 104 -5.65 24.86 -2.44
C GLU A 104 -6.82 25.55 -1.73
N ARG A 105 -7.88 24.80 -1.37
CA ARG A 105 -9.00 25.35 -0.60
C ARG A 105 -8.60 25.72 0.83
N LEU A 106 -7.83 24.86 1.49
CA LEU A 106 -7.29 25.13 2.83
C LEU A 106 -6.41 26.38 2.83
N ARG A 107 -5.62 26.59 1.78
CA ARG A 107 -4.78 27.78 1.62
C ARG A 107 -5.60 29.08 1.58
N GLN A 108 -6.82 29.06 1.02
CA GLN A 108 -7.75 30.19 1.03
C GLN A 108 -8.29 30.47 2.45
N ASP A 109 -8.38 29.43 3.29
CA ASP A 109 -8.77 29.52 4.70
C ASP A 109 -7.58 29.81 5.64
N GLY A 110 -6.38 30.05 5.10
CA GLY A 110 -5.16 30.30 5.89
C GLY A 110 -4.53 29.06 6.52
N ILE A 111 -4.95 27.85 6.12
CA ILE A 111 -4.39 26.58 6.58
C ILE A 111 -3.42 26.06 5.52
N HIS A 112 -2.18 25.79 5.90
CA HIS A 112 -1.13 25.34 4.99
C HIS A 112 -0.72 23.91 5.30
N VAL A 113 -0.99 23.01 4.36
CA VAL A 113 -0.58 21.59 4.40
C VAL A 113 0.54 21.35 3.40
N GLY A 114 1.43 20.40 3.70
CA GLY A 114 2.41 19.89 2.74
C GLY A 114 1.80 18.81 1.85
N LEU A 115 2.42 18.59 0.70
CA LEU A 115 2.04 17.56 -0.28
C LEU A 115 3.26 16.68 -0.55
N LEU A 116 3.14 15.37 -0.36
CA LEU A 116 4.22 14.39 -0.55
C LEU A 116 3.74 13.25 -1.45
N PHE A 117 4.15 13.27 -2.71
CA PHE A 117 3.82 12.24 -3.70
C PHE A 117 4.99 11.30 -3.93
N LEU A 118 4.75 10.00 -3.75
CA LEU A 118 5.78 8.96 -3.63
C LEU A 118 5.86 8.08 -4.87
N VAL A 119 7.04 7.52 -5.14
CA VAL A 119 7.25 6.50 -6.20
C VAL A 119 7.47 5.11 -5.59
N GLY A 120 7.01 4.08 -6.31
CA GLY A 120 7.33 2.68 -6.03
C GLY A 120 6.58 2.01 -4.88
N GLU A 121 5.43 2.54 -4.47
CA GLU A 121 4.60 1.96 -3.41
C GLU A 121 4.24 0.50 -3.76
N GLU A 122 3.79 0.29 -4.99
CA GLU A 122 3.24 -0.99 -5.49
C GLU A 122 4.30 -2.10 -5.64
N ARG A 123 5.58 -1.78 -5.39
CA ARG A 123 6.70 -2.71 -5.59
C ARG A 123 7.60 -2.86 -4.36
N ASP A 124 8.17 -1.75 -3.87
CA ASP A 124 9.29 -1.80 -2.91
C ASP A 124 9.29 -0.68 -1.86
N SER A 125 8.33 0.27 -1.94
CA SER A 125 8.23 1.46 -1.10
C SER A 125 9.54 2.26 -1.04
N LEU A 126 10.35 2.24 -2.11
CA LEU A 126 11.65 2.91 -2.11
C LEU A 126 11.48 4.44 -2.00
N GLY A 127 10.44 4.99 -2.64
CA GLY A 127 10.09 6.40 -2.52
C GLY A 127 9.81 6.80 -1.07
N ALA A 128 8.96 6.06 -0.35
CA ALA A 128 8.69 6.32 1.06
C ALA A 128 9.95 6.26 1.92
N LYS A 129 10.80 5.24 1.74
CA LYS A 129 12.07 5.10 2.48
C LYS A 129 13.00 6.28 2.25
N VAL A 130 13.09 6.79 1.02
CA VAL A 130 13.89 7.97 0.69
C VAL A 130 13.28 9.24 1.29
N ALA A 131 11.96 9.43 1.16
CA ALA A 131 11.26 10.57 1.72
C ALA A 131 11.43 10.65 3.25
N ASN A 132 11.36 9.51 3.93
CA ASN A 132 11.49 9.40 5.37
C ASN A 132 12.88 9.78 5.90
N LYS A 133 13.95 9.49 5.14
CA LYS A 133 15.32 9.92 5.47
C LYS A 133 15.54 11.43 5.32
N GLN A 134 14.72 12.08 4.50
CA GLN A 134 14.80 13.50 4.17
C GLN A 134 13.64 14.30 4.75
N SER A 135 12.91 13.73 5.72
CA SER A 135 11.71 14.33 6.30
C SER A 135 12.01 15.71 6.88
N ALA A 136 11.14 16.67 6.57
CA ALA A 136 11.15 17.99 7.21
C ALA A 136 10.46 17.97 8.59
N GLY A 137 9.89 16.81 8.98
CA GLY A 137 9.01 16.64 10.12
C GLY A 137 7.60 17.16 9.84
N SER A 138 6.61 16.53 10.47
CA SER A 138 5.24 17.02 10.56
C SER A 138 4.58 16.43 11.81
N LYS A 139 3.48 17.02 12.30
CA LYS A 139 2.70 16.41 13.39
C LYS A 139 1.80 15.29 12.88
N PHE A 140 1.24 15.43 11.68
CA PHE A 140 0.26 14.51 11.12
C PHE A 140 0.55 14.19 9.65
N LEU A 141 0.53 12.90 9.31
CA LEU A 141 0.56 12.43 7.93
C LEU A 141 -0.82 11.90 7.56
N VAL A 142 -1.51 12.55 6.61
CA VAL A 142 -2.73 11.99 6.01
C VAL A 142 -2.34 11.29 4.73
N ASN A 143 -2.12 9.98 4.82
CA ASN A 143 -1.82 9.13 3.68
C ASN A 143 -3.13 8.74 2.97
N GLY A 144 -3.10 8.67 1.65
CA GLY A 144 -4.25 8.44 0.80
C GLY A 144 -4.16 7.10 0.08
N GLU A 145 -5.23 6.33 0.20
CA GLU A 145 -5.43 4.99 -0.38
C GLU A 145 -6.93 4.80 -0.65
N PRO A 146 -7.36 3.84 -1.46
CA PRO A 146 -8.77 3.65 -1.79
C PRO A 146 -9.55 3.02 -0.63
N THR A 147 -10.04 3.88 0.27
CA THR A 147 -10.75 3.51 1.51
C THR A 147 -12.24 3.88 1.50
N GLU A 148 -12.82 4.11 0.33
CA GLU A 148 -14.23 4.49 0.15
C GLU A 148 -14.57 5.76 0.96
N ASN A 149 -13.61 6.69 1.07
CA ASN A 149 -13.69 7.90 1.91
C ASN A 149 -13.90 7.62 3.41
N ARG A 150 -13.58 6.42 3.89
CA ARG A 150 -13.63 6.04 5.31
C ARG A 150 -12.23 6.11 5.90
N ILE A 151 -12.11 6.63 7.11
CA ILE A 151 -10.82 6.68 7.80
C ILE A 151 -10.44 5.30 8.31
N ALA A 152 -9.25 4.81 7.97
CA ALA A 152 -8.84 3.49 8.44
C ALA A 152 -8.44 3.56 9.93
N ILE A 153 -8.97 2.64 10.75
CA ILE A 153 -8.57 2.47 12.16
C ILE A 153 -7.25 1.69 12.29
N ALA A 154 -6.93 0.90 11.27
CA ALA A 154 -5.68 0.18 11.12
C ALA A 154 -5.46 -0.25 9.66
N SER A 155 -4.20 -0.50 9.31
CA SER A 155 -3.78 -1.23 8.12
C SER A 155 -3.20 -2.58 8.53
N LYS A 156 -3.68 -3.65 7.87
CA LYS A 156 -3.17 -5.02 8.10
C LYS A 156 -1.72 -5.12 7.64
N GLY A 157 -0.90 -5.76 8.46
CA GLY A 157 0.47 -6.08 8.08
C GLY A 157 0.51 -7.21 7.05
N THR A 158 1.71 -7.53 6.58
CA THR A 158 1.95 -8.65 5.68
C THR A 158 3.22 -9.40 6.09
N LEU A 159 3.14 -10.73 6.12
CA LEU A 159 4.30 -11.61 6.28
C LEU A 159 4.35 -12.57 5.09
N ARG A 160 5.44 -12.54 4.33
CA ARG A 160 5.69 -13.49 3.24
C ARG A 160 6.61 -14.60 3.73
N VAL A 161 6.17 -15.84 3.54
CA VAL A 161 6.87 -17.04 4.00
C VAL A 161 7.08 -17.97 2.81
N GLU A 162 8.31 -18.43 2.64
CA GLU A 162 8.66 -19.45 1.66
C GLU A 162 9.02 -20.74 2.40
N LEU A 163 8.43 -21.85 1.96
CA LEU A 163 8.75 -23.20 2.44
C LEU A 163 9.49 -23.95 1.35
N ASN A 164 10.61 -24.58 1.70
CA ASN A 164 11.39 -25.43 0.80
C ASN A 164 11.56 -26.82 1.41
N ALA A 165 10.85 -27.81 0.87
CA ALA A 165 10.98 -29.19 1.28
C ALA A 165 12.01 -29.90 0.39
N HIS A 166 12.87 -30.70 1.04
CA HIS A 166 13.88 -31.52 0.39
C HIS A 166 13.64 -33.00 0.68
N GLY A 167 13.94 -33.82 -0.32
CA GLY A 167 13.76 -35.26 -0.27
C GLY A 167 14.84 -35.98 -1.08
N ARG A 168 14.56 -37.23 -1.44
CA ARG A 168 15.49 -38.09 -2.17
C ARG A 168 14.79 -38.74 -3.34
N MET A 169 15.35 -38.56 -4.54
CA MET A 169 14.82 -39.21 -5.75
C MET A 169 14.95 -40.72 -5.65
N ALA A 170 13.93 -41.41 -6.16
CA ALA A 170 13.93 -42.83 -6.43
C ALA A 170 12.97 -43.10 -7.60
N HIS A 171 13.09 -44.26 -8.23
CA HIS A 171 12.05 -44.73 -9.13
C HIS A 171 10.77 -44.97 -8.30
N SER A 172 9.64 -44.43 -8.73
CA SER A 172 8.35 -44.51 -8.00
C SER A 172 7.88 -45.94 -7.68
N ALA A 173 8.40 -46.95 -8.38
CA ALA A 173 8.16 -48.37 -8.09
C ALA A 173 8.83 -48.88 -6.80
N TYR A 174 9.82 -48.14 -6.27
CA TYR A 174 10.56 -48.47 -5.05
C TYR A 174 10.60 -47.24 -4.12
N PRO A 175 9.43 -46.76 -3.64
CA PRO A 175 9.31 -45.51 -2.90
C PRO A 175 10.10 -45.51 -1.59
N GLU A 176 10.35 -46.68 -0.98
CA GLU A 176 11.15 -46.86 0.23
C GLU A 176 12.63 -46.46 0.06
N LEU A 177 13.13 -46.42 -1.18
CA LEU A 177 14.47 -45.94 -1.49
C LEU A 177 14.53 -44.40 -1.58
N GLY A 178 13.38 -43.74 -1.72
CA GLY A 178 13.24 -42.30 -1.83
C GLY A 178 12.72 -41.65 -0.56
N GLU A 179 12.49 -40.34 -0.66
CA GLU A 179 11.81 -39.54 0.34
C GLU A 179 11.11 -38.40 -0.38
N SER A 180 9.78 -38.33 -0.31
CA SER A 180 9.00 -37.38 -1.11
C SER A 180 8.98 -35.99 -0.46
N ALA A 181 9.64 -35.02 -1.10
CA ALA A 181 9.57 -33.62 -0.71
C ALA A 181 8.14 -33.05 -0.85
N ILE A 182 7.35 -33.56 -1.80
CA ILE A 182 5.95 -33.16 -1.97
C ILE A 182 5.13 -33.57 -0.75
N ASP A 183 5.30 -34.81 -0.26
CA ASP A 183 4.51 -35.31 0.88
C ASP A 183 4.84 -34.52 2.15
N LYS A 184 6.12 -34.21 2.37
CA LYS A 184 6.55 -33.32 3.46
C LYS A 184 5.91 -31.94 3.36
N LEU A 185 5.92 -31.34 2.17
CA LEU A 185 5.33 -30.02 1.95
C LEU A 185 3.82 -30.03 2.17
N ILE A 186 3.11 -31.06 1.70
CA ILE A 186 1.66 -31.23 1.91
C ILE A 186 1.36 -31.28 3.42
N GLU A 187 2.11 -32.08 4.16
CA GLU A 187 1.95 -32.19 5.62
C GLU A 187 2.23 -30.84 6.32
N ALA A 188 3.30 -30.14 5.94
CA ALA A 188 3.62 -28.83 6.50
C ALA A 188 2.49 -27.81 6.23
N LEU A 189 1.97 -27.75 5.00
CA LEU A 189 0.86 -26.88 4.64
C LEU A 189 -0.45 -27.26 5.34
N HIS A 190 -0.70 -28.55 5.54
CA HIS A 190 -1.84 -29.03 6.33
C HIS A 190 -1.78 -28.52 7.77
N ARG A 191 -0.63 -28.66 8.44
CA ARG A 191 -0.41 -28.18 9.80
C ARG A 191 -0.57 -26.66 9.92
N LEU A 192 -0.06 -25.90 8.95
CA LEU A 192 -0.19 -24.44 8.94
C LEU A 192 -1.65 -23.99 8.71
N ARG A 193 -2.42 -24.69 7.86
CA ARG A 193 -3.85 -24.40 7.67
C ARG A 193 -4.70 -24.73 8.89
N ALA A 194 -4.31 -25.72 9.68
CA ALA A 194 -5.00 -26.10 10.92
C ALA A 194 -4.69 -25.17 12.11
N MET A 195 -3.69 -24.29 11.98
CA MET A 195 -3.31 -23.35 13.02
C MET A 195 -4.38 -22.27 13.22
N LYS A 196 -4.68 -21.94 14.49
CA LYS A 196 -5.49 -20.78 14.81
C LYS A 196 -4.65 -19.52 14.61
N LEU A 197 -5.02 -18.70 13.63
CA LEU A 197 -4.34 -17.44 13.36
C LEU A 197 -4.72 -16.35 14.39
N PRO A 198 -3.82 -15.37 14.65
CA PRO A 198 -4.12 -14.24 15.51
C PRO A 198 -5.37 -13.49 15.05
N GLU A 199 -6.20 -13.09 16.00
CA GLU A 199 -7.45 -12.36 15.75
C GLU A 199 -7.60 -11.24 16.78
N ASP A 200 -8.04 -10.06 16.34
CA ASP A 200 -8.40 -8.94 17.20
C ASP A 200 -9.88 -8.58 16.99
N LYS A 201 -10.61 -8.33 18.08
CA LYS A 201 -12.05 -8.03 18.03
C LYS A 201 -12.40 -6.79 17.19
N GLY A 202 -11.48 -5.82 17.10
CA GLY A 202 -11.67 -4.58 16.34
C GLY A 202 -11.18 -4.65 14.89
N PHE A 203 -10.20 -5.49 14.58
CA PHE A 203 -9.54 -5.54 13.26
C PHE A 203 -9.77 -6.84 12.49
N GLY A 204 -10.47 -7.80 13.11
CA GLY A 204 -10.75 -9.12 12.56
C GLY A 204 -9.54 -10.07 12.60
N PRO A 205 -9.62 -11.17 11.85
CA PRO A 205 -8.58 -12.19 11.87
C PRO A 205 -7.40 -11.85 10.95
N SER A 206 -6.23 -12.36 11.31
CA SER A 206 -5.15 -12.61 10.36
C SER A 206 -5.61 -13.67 9.35
N THR A 207 -5.08 -13.64 8.14
CA THR A 207 -5.45 -14.61 7.09
C THR A 207 -4.20 -15.24 6.49
N LEU A 208 -4.33 -16.45 5.96
CA LEU A 208 -3.28 -17.17 5.24
C LEU A 208 -3.75 -17.46 3.81
N ASN A 209 -2.92 -17.08 2.84
CA ASN A 209 -3.03 -17.51 1.46
C ASN A 209 -1.80 -18.36 1.07
N ILE A 210 -2.01 -19.54 0.48
CA ILE A 210 -0.95 -20.31 -0.19
C ILE A 210 -1.00 -19.89 -1.66
N GLY A 211 -0.14 -18.94 -2.04
CA GLY A 211 -0.22 -18.29 -3.35
C GLY A 211 0.40 -19.11 -4.48
N LEU A 212 1.49 -19.84 -4.20
CA LEU A 212 2.20 -20.68 -5.17
C LEU A 212 2.60 -22.01 -4.53
N ILE A 213 2.51 -23.10 -5.30
CA ILE A 213 2.99 -24.42 -4.93
C ILE A 213 3.59 -25.11 -6.16
N GLU A 214 4.79 -25.67 -6.02
CA GLU A 214 5.51 -26.33 -7.11
C GLU A 214 6.36 -27.48 -6.56
N GLY A 215 6.55 -28.55 -7.32
CA GLY A 215 7.40 -29.65 -6.90
C GLY A 215 7.41 -30.82 -7.88
N GLY A 216 8.36 -31.73 -7.67
CA GLY A 216 8.54 -32.91 -8.51
C GLY A 216 9.29 -32.65 -9.82
N ARG A 217 9.46 -33.72 -10.59
CA ARG A 217 10.20 -33.73 -11.87
C ARG A 217 9.45 -34.48 -12.95
N ALA A 218 8.99 -35.68 -12.64
CA ALA A 218 8.20 -36.54 -13.52
C ALA A 218 7.32 -37.47 -12.66
N PRO A 219 6.16 -37.94 -13.17
CA PRO A 219 5.24 -38.78 -12.39
C PRO A 219 5.85 -40.08 -11.86
N ASN A 220 6.85 -40.63 -12.55
CA ASN A 220 7.50 -41.88 -12.19
C ASN A 220 8.75 -41.72 -11.31
N VAL A 221 9.03 -40.52 -10.80
CA VAL A 221 10.19 -40.20 -9.96
C VAL A 221 9.72 -39.61 -8.64
N VAL A 222 10.16 -40.18 -7.50
CA VAL A 222 9.91 -39.61 -6.17
C VAL A 222 10.50 -38.19 -6.10
N ALA A 223 9.71 -37.21 -5.68
CA ALA A 223 10.10 -35.81 -5.72
C ALA A 223 11.20 -35.49 -4.70
N ASP A 224 12.34 -34.96 -5.14
CA ASP A 224 13.44 -34.50 -4.29
C ASP A 224 13.29 -33.06 -3.82
N ARG A 225 12.39 -32.30 -4.43
CA ARG A 225 12.14 -30.89 -4.12
C ARG A 225 10.68 -30.52 -4.26
N ALA A 226 10.21 -29.68 -3.35
CA ALA A 226 8.93 -28.99 -3.43
C ALA A 226 9.02 -27.64 -2.70
N ARG A 227 8.32 -26.63 -3.19
CA ARG A 227 8.29 -25.30 -2.58
C ARG A 227 6.88 -24.72 -2.54
N ALA A 228 6.63 -23.86 -1.56
CA ALA A 228 5.41 -23.06 -1.48
C ALA A 228 5.70 -21.62 -1.06
N HIS A 229 4.93 -20.68 -1.60
CA HIS A 229 4.96 -19.27 -1.21
C HIS A 229 3.63 -18.93 -0.51
N LEU A 230 3.73 -18.53 0.74
CA LEU A 230 2.62 -18.19 1.61
C LEU A 230 2.61 -16.69 1.88
N LEU A 231 1.42 -16.12 1.97
CA LEU A 231 1.19 -14.73 2.34
C LEU A 231 0.23 -14.69 3.52
N TYR A 232 0.68 -14.13 4.63
CA TYR A 232 -0.16 -13.85 5.79
C TYR A 232 -0.54 -12.37 5.81
N ARG A 233 -1.82 -12.05 5.95
CA ARG A 233 -2.24 -10.69 6.37
C ARG A 233 -2.28 -10.65 7.89
N LEU A 234 -1.51 -9.76 8.49
CA LEU A 234 -1.27 -9.70 9.93
C LEU A 234 -2.24 -8.76 10.64
N VAL A 235 -2.64 -9.18 11.83
CA VAL A 235 -3.24 -8.34 12.86
C VAL A 235 -2.36 -8.45 14.10
N GLY A 236 -1.74 -7.34 14.49
CA GLY A 236 -0.74 -7.29 15.57
C GLY A 236 0.69 -7.70 15.15
N PRO A 237 1.61 -7.83 16.12
CA PRO A 237 2.99 -8.25 15.88
C PRO A 237 3.12 -9.65 15.28
N SER A 238 4.11 -9.86 14.41
CA SER A 238 4.32 -11.14 13.72
C SER A 238 5.09 -12.18 14.56
N GLN A 239 5.72 -11.78 15.66
CA GLN A 239 6.70 -12.61 16.37
C GLN A 239 6.14 -13.99 16.76
N GLN A 240 5.01 -14.02 17.49
CA GLN A 240 4.39 -15.29 17.91
C GLN A 240 3.98 -16.14 16.70
N LEU A 241 3.43 -15.51 15.65
CA LEU A 241 3.04 -16.23 14.43
C LEU A 241 4.27 -16.86 13.74
N ARG A 242 5.42 -16.19 13.74
CA ARG A 242 6.66 -16.74 13.18
C ARG A 242 7.15 -17.94 13.97
N GLU A 243 7.11 -17.86 15.30
CA GLU A 243 7.43 -18.97 16.20
C GLU A 243 6.48 -20.16 15.95
N ASP A 244 5.17 -19.91 15.91
CA ASP A 244 4.17 -20.96 15.64
C ASP A 244 4.37 -21.60 14.25
N ILE A 245 4.72 -20.82 13.22
CA ILE A 245 5.04 -21.34 11.87
C ILE A 245 6.25 -22.28 11.94
N VAL A 246 7.32 -21.88 12.64
CA VAL A 246 8.53 -22.69 12.80
C VAL A 246 8.19 -24.01 13.51
N ASP A 247 7.46 -23.95 14.61
CA ASP A 247 7.08 -25.12 15.39
C ASP A 247 6.17 -26.09 14.60
N ARG A 248 5.23 -25.56 13.81
CA ARG A 248 4.30 -26.37 13.02
C ARG A 248 4.95 -27.04 11.83
N VAL A 249 5.89 -26.37 11.17
CA VAL A 249 6.64 -26.93 10.03
C VAL A 249 7.66 -27.96 10.53
N GLY A 250 8.36 -27.67 11.63
CA GLY A 250 9.39 -28.56 12.18
C GLY A 250 10.49 -28.87 11.15
N ASP A 251 10.77 -30.16 10.97
CA ASP A 251 11.79 -30.68 10.05
C ASP A 251 11.27 -31.00 8.64
N LEU A 252 10.00 -30.71 8.35
CA LEU A 252 9.37 -31.02 7.06
C LEU A 252 9.90 -30.15 5.92
N ALA A 253 10.23 -28.89 6.20
CA ALA A 253 10.70 -27.93 5.21
C ALA A 253 11.56 -26.83 5.84
N GLU A 254 12.50 -26.29 5.08
CA GLU A 254 13.19 -25.06 5.42
C GLU A 254 12.25 -23.86 5.28
N ILE A 255 12.30 -22.92 6.22
CA ILE A 255 11.46 -21.73 6.25
C ILE A 255 12.29 -20.49 5.98
N LYS A 256 11.81 -19.62 5.08
CA LYS A 256 12.37 -18.28 4.86
C LYS A 256 11.27 -17.24 5.01
N PHE A 257 11.46 -16.30 5.94
CA PHE A 257 10.64 -15.10 6.06
C PHE A 257 11.22 -14.03 5.14
N THR A 258 10.59 -13.81 3.99
CA THR A 258 11.17 -13.02 2.88
C THR A 258 10.73 -11.57 2.87
N LEU A 259 9.62 -11.24 3.54
CA LEU A 259 9.11 -9.89 3.67
C LEU A 259 8.27 -9.79 4.94
N GLU A 260 8.42 -8.69 5.67
CA GLU A 260 7.53 -8.28 6.75
C GLU A 260 7.19 -6.80 6.63
N ILE A 261 5.89 -6.52 6.59
CA ILE A 261 5.33 -5.18 6.73
C ILE A 261 4.45 -5.21 7.99
N PRO A 262 4.70 -4.36 8.99
CA PRO A 262 4.00 -4.46 10.27
C PRO A 262 2.53 -4.06 10.16
N PHE A 263 1.71 -4.59 11.07
CA PHE A 263 0.38 -4.06 11.35
C PHE A 263 0.49 -2.66 11.96
N VAL A 264 -0.33 -1.71 11.49
CA VAL A 264 -0.30 -0.33 11.97
C VAL A 264 -1.68 0.07 12.49
N ARG A 265 -1.75 0.50 13.75
CA ARG A 265 -2.91 1.23 14.28
C ARG A 265 -2.80 2.69 13.86
N LEU A 266 -3.91 3.27 13.43
CA LEU A 266 -3.93 4.60 12.82
C LEU A 266 -4.76 5.56 13.67
N ARG A 267 -4.42 6.86 13.61
CA ARG A 267 -5.23 7.90 14.23
C ARG A 267 -6.57 8.01 13.49
N THR A 268 -7.62 8.21 14.25
CA THR A 268 -8.98 8.44 13.75
C THR A 268 -9.47 9.81 14.19
N LEU A 269 -10.61 10.24 13.66
CA LEU A 269 -11.28 11.48 14.05
C LEU A 269 -12.75 11.18 14.35
N ASP A 270 -13.23 11.69 15.48
CA ASP A 270 -14.58 11.43 15.95
C ASP A 270 -15.65 11.89 14.94
N GLY A 271 -16.63 11.01 14.72
CA GLY A 271 -17.74 11.24 13.79
C GLY A 271 -17.43 10.98 12.32
N MET A 272 -16.22 10.54 11.97
CA MET A 272 -15.92 10.06 10.61
C MET A 272 -16.22 8.57 10.47
N PRO A 273 -16.81 8.12 9.35
CA PRO A 273 -16.95 6.70 9.05
C PRO A 273 -15.60 6.00 9.02
N THR A 274 -15.48 4.85 9.68
CA THR A 274 -14.21 4.11 9.83
C THR A 274 -14.21 2.80 9.06
N MET A 275 -13.02 2.28 8.72
CA MET A 275 -12.84 0.91 8.18
C MET A 275 -11.53 0.27 8.64
N VAL A 276 -11.33 -1.02 8.38
CA VAL A 276 -10.03 -1.69 8.51
C VAL A 276 -9.44 -1.85 7.12
N ALA A 277 -8.30 -1.24 6.84
CA ALA A 277 -7.57 -1.46 5.59
C ALA A 277 -6.96 -2.87 5.63
N ALA A 278 -7.48 -3.78 4.82
CA ALA A 278 -7.02 -5.16 4.74
C ALA A 278 -5.71 -5.34 3.94
N PHE A 279 -5.14 -4.23 3.48
CA PHE A 279 -3.94 -4.11 2.66
C PHE A 279 -2.88 -3.26 3.38
N THR A 280 -1.65 -3.39 2.90
CA THR A 280 -0.48 -2.61 3.35
C THR A 280 -0.39 -1.30 2.58
N THR A 281 0.42 -0.36 3.08
CA THR A 281 0.63 0.97 2.50
C THR A 281 2.08 1.39 2.74
N ASP A 282 2.46 2.59 2.28
CA ASP A 282 3.74 3.21 2.60
C ASP A 282 3.89 3.70 4.07
N ILE A 283 2.80 3.75 4.86
CA ILE A 283 2.81 4.30 6.23
C ILE A 283 3.95 3.73 7.12
N PRO A 284 4.21 2.41 7.17
CA PRO A 284 5.31 1.85 7.96
C PRO A 284 6.70 2.41 7.61
N ALA A 285 6.88 2.89 6.38
CA ALA A 285 8.13 3.48 5.90
C ALA A 285 8.22 5.00 6.13
N LEU A 286 7.17 5.65 6.64
CA LEU A 286 7.04 7.11 6.78
C LEU A 286 6.97 7.58 8.25
N ASN A 287 7.58 6.85 9.18
CA ASN A 287 7.49 7.14 10.63
C ASN A 287 8.07 8.52 11.06
N ASN A 288 8.91 9.18 10.25
CA ASN A 288 9.40 10.53 10.52
C ASN A 288 8.46 11.65 10.01
N TRP A 289 7.27 11.30 9.50
CA TRP A 289 6.30 12.27 8.96
C TRP A 289 5.11 12.54 9.89
N GLY A 290 5.17 12.11 11.15
CA GLY A 290 4.14 12.39 12.16
C GLY A 290 3.17 11.23 12.38
N GLU A 291 2.12 11.50 13.16
CA GLU A 291 1.10 10.51 13.46
C GLU A 291 0.23 10.23 12.22
N PRO A 292 0.12 8.97 11.78
CA PRO A 292 -0.51 8.64 10.51
C PRO A 292 -2.04 8.50 10.61
N LEU A 293 -2.71 9.03 9.58
CA LEU A 293 -4.12 8.80 9.24
C LEU A 293 -4.16 8.24 7.81
N LEU A 294 -5.18 7.43 7.49
CA LEU A 294 -5.34 6.82 6.17
C LEU A 294 -6.75 7.04 5.66
N MET A 295 -6.90 7.75 4.55
CA MET A 295 -8.20 7.98 3.91
C MET A 295 -8.04 8.42 2.46
N GLY A 296 -8.86 7.88 1.57
CA GLY A 296 -9.00 8.36 0.20
C GLY A 296 -10.27 7.86 -0.49
N PRO A 297 -10.63 8.47 -1.63
CA PRO A 297 -11.77 8.07 -2.45
C PRO A 297 -11.51 6.76 -3.19
N GLY A 298 -12.57 6.13 -3.69
CA GLY A 298 -12.48 4.89 -4.45
C GLY A 298 -12.34 3.65 -3.55
N SER A 299 -12.45 2.47 -4.16
CA SER A 299 -12.51 1.20 -3.44
C SER A 299 -11.40 0.27 -3.89
N ILE A 300 -10.67 -0.32 -2.93
CA ILE A 300 -9.65 -1.34 -3.21
C ILE A 300 -10.20 -2.53 -4.00
N HIS A 301 -11.52 -2.76 -3.98
CA HIS A 301 -12.17 -3.84 -4.73
C HIS A 301 -12.08 -3.69 -6.25
N VAL A 302 -11.87 -2.47 -6.77
CA VAL A 302 -11.73 -2.21 -8.22
C VAL A 302 -10.30 -1.84 -8.60
N ALA A 303 -9.43 -1.56 -7.62
CA ALA A 303 -8.01 -1.37 -7.82
C ALA A 303 -7.38 -2.62 -8.46
N HIS A 304 -6.34 -2.41 -9.27
CA HIS A 304 -5.59 -3.46 -9.98
C HIS A 304 -6.40 -4.28 -11.00
N THR A 305 -7.62 -3.85 -11.34
CA THR A 305 -8.46 -4.50 -12.36
C THR A 305 -8.43 -3.75 -13.71
N GLU A 306 -8.91 -4.38 -14.78
CA GLU A 306 -9.07 -3.74 -16.11
C GLU A 306 -10.16 -2.66 -16.12
N GLN A 307 -11.08 -2.71 -15.16
CA GLN A 307 -12.22 -1.79 -15.03
C GLN A 307 -12.05 -0.84 -13.84
N GLU A 308 -10.80 -0.54 -13.46
CA GLU A 308 -10.54 0.40 -12.37
C GLU A 308 -11.24 1.74 -12.65
N TYR A 309 -11.97 2.22 -11.65
CA TYR A 309 -12.68 3.50 -11.70
C TYR A 309 -12.72 4.19 -10.34
N VAL A 310 -12.95 5.49 -10.37
CA VAL A 310 -13.35 6.29 -9.22
C VAL A 310 -14.62 7.09 -9.53
N GLU A 311 -15.53 7.21 -8.56
CA GLU A 311 -16.72 8.04 -8.75
C GLU A 311 -16.36 9.53 -8.63
N LYS A 312 -16.86 10.34 -9.57
CA LYS A 312 -16.67 11.80 -9.56
C LYS A 312 -17.23 12.42 -8.27
N LYS A 313 -18.32 11.85 -7.75
CA LYS A 313 -18.90 12.27 -6.47
C LYS A 313 -17.96 11.98 -5.30
N GLU A 314 -17.35 10.81 -5.26
CA GLU A 314 -16.40 10.43 -4.20
C GLU A 314 -15.14 11.30 -4.23
N LEU A 315 -14.62 11.66 -5.41
CA LEU A 315 -13.51 12.61 -5.53
C LEU A 315 -13.84 13.97 -4.88
N ASN A 316 -15.02 14.52 -5.17
CA ASN A 316 -15.44 15.79 -4.58
C ASN A 316 -15.67 15.67 -3.08
N GLN A 317 -16.23 14.54 -2.61
CA GLN A 317 -16.38 14.27 -1.18
C GLN A 317 -15.03 14.15 -0.47
N ALA A 318 -14.04 13.52 -1.09
CA ALA A 318 -12.68 13.43 -0.55
C ALA A 318 -12.08 14.82 -0.31
N VAL A 319 -12.29 15.78 -1.21
CA VAL A 319 -11.84 17.17 -1.01
C VAL A 319 -12.43 17.78 0.25
N GLU A 320 -13.75 17.65 0.46
CA GLU A 320 -14.42 18.15 1.67
C GLU A 320 -13.88 17.46 2.94
N LEU A 321 -13.66 16.14 2.86
CA LEU A 321 -13.18 15.35 3.98
C LEU A 321 -11.74 15.72 4.34
N TYR A 322 -10.82 15.84 3.37
CA TYR A 322 -9.47 16.32 3.62
C TYR A 322 -9.46 17.72 4.24
N CYS A 323 -10.30 18.64 3.75
CA CYS A 323 -10.45 19.96 4.38
C CYS A 323 -10.96 19.87 5.83
N SER A 324 -11.96 19.01 6.09
CA SER A 324 -12.53 18.81 7.43
C SER A 324 -11.49 18.20 8.39
N MET A 325 -10.77 17.17 7.94
CA MET A 325 -9.69 16.54 8.69
C MET A 325 -8.63 17.57 9.06
N ALA A 326 -8.19 18.37 8.08
CA ALA A 326 -7.16 19.37 8.31
C ALA A 326 -7.58 20.40 9.37
N LYS A 327 -8.81 20.93 9.27
CA LYS A 327 -9.36 21.89 10.24
C LYS A 327 -9.45 21.32 11.65
N ARG A 328 -9.88 20.06 11.79
CA ARG A 328 -9.98 19.37 13.09
C ARG A 328 -8.61 19.14 13.71
N LEU A 329 -7.66 18.61 12.92
CA LEU A 329 -6.29 18.36 13.39
C LEU A 329 -5.54 19.65 13.75
N CYS A 330 -5.80 20.76 13.04
CA CYS A 330 -5.28 22.07 13.43
C CYS A 330 -5.85 22.54 14.78
N ALA A 331 -7.14 22.30 15.05
CA ALA A 331 -7.75 22.62 16.33
C ALA A 331 -7.20 21.75 17.47
N ASP A 332 -7.02 20.44 17.23
CA ASP A 332 -6.43 19.50 18.19
C ASP A 332 -4.97 19.84 18.53
N GLY A 333 -4.23 20.42 17.57
CA GLY A 333 -2.81 20.76 17.70
C GLY A 333 -2.50 22.13 18.33
N LEU A 334 -3.54 22.88 18.72
CA LEU A 334 -3.47 24.14 19.49
C LEU A 334 -3.59 23.91 21.01
N GLY A 335 -3.69 22.66 21.46
CA GLY A 335 -3.65 22.24 22.86
C GLY A 335 -2.25 21.91 23.37
#